data_AF-A0A838RBZ1-F1
#
_entry.id   AF-A0A838RBZ1-F1
#
_cell.length_a   1.000
_cell.length_b   1.000
_cell.length_c   1.000
_cell.angle_alpha   90.00
_cell.angle_beta   90.00
_cell.angle_gamma   90.00
#
_symmetry.space_group_name_H-M   'P 1'
#
loop_
_entity.id
_entity.type
_entity.pdbx_description
1 polymer ?
#
loop_
_entity_poly.entity_id
_entity_poly.type
_entity_poly.pdbx_seq_one_letter_code
_entity_poly.pdbx_strand_id
1 'polypeptide(L)' 'MQQHMPREIPQQVKDIAWKAQLRLCKRYRQLLARGKKSQVAITAVARELIGFMWSIGQCVQPRSEPAAAPTP' A
#
# COMPACT_ATOMS: atom_id res chain seq x y z
N MET A 1 -22.18 8.11 -2.49
CA MET A 1 -20.87 7.83 -1.87
C MET A 1 -19.90 8.92 -2.31
N GLN A 2 -19.86 10.07 -1.63
CA GLN A 2 -18.91 11.14 -1.94
C GLN A 2 -17.52 10.73 -1.45
N GLN A 3 -16.65 10.34 -2.38
CA GLN A 3 -15.23 10.16 -2.12
C GLN A 3 -14.60 11.56 -2.14
N HIS A 4 -14.31 12.12 -0.96
CA HIS A 4 -13.40 13.26 -0.84
C HIS A 4 -12.02 12.78 -1.30
N MET A 5 -11.68 12.95 -2.58
CA MET A 5 -10.33 12.77 -3.05
C MET A 5 -9.49 13.91 -2.45
N PRO A 6 -8.50 13.63 -1.57
CA PRO A 6 -7.63 14.67 -1.04
C PRO A 6 -6.99 15.41 -2.21
N ARG A 7 -7.08 16.75 -2.23
CA ARG A 7 -6.54 17.59 -3.32
C ARG A 7 -5.05 17.35 -3.54
N GLU A 8 -4.33 16.92 -2.52
CA GLU A 8 -2.90 16.66 -2.57
C GLU A 8 -2.57 15.34 -1.87
N ILE A 9 -2.26 14.31 -2.66
CA ILE A 9 -1.69 13.07 -2.14
C ILE A 9 -0.18 13.29 -1.96
N PRO A 10 0.39 13.03 -0.78
CA PRO A 10 1.83 13.16 -0.54
C PRO A 10 2.64 12.34 -1.54
N GLN A 11 3.77 12.89 -2.02
CA GLN A 11 4.60 12.23 -3.03
C GLN A 11 5.07 10.84 -2.57
N GLN A 12 5.37 10.68 -1.28
CA GLN A 12 5.74 9.40 -0.69
C GLN A 12 4.67 8.32 -0.89
N VAL A 13 3.39 8.67 -0.78
CA VAL A 13 2.27 7.74 -1.02
C VAL A 13 2.21 7.36 -2.50
N LYS A 14 2.41 8.32 -3.41
CA LYS A 14 2.46 8.07 -4.86
C LYS A 14 3.61 7.12 -5.22
N ASP A 15 4.78 7.30 -4.63
CA ASP A 15 5.95 6.45 -4.88
C ASP A 15 5.74 5.01 -4.39
N ILE A 16 5.10 4.84 -3.22
CA ILE A 16 4.74 3.51 -2.71
C ILE A 16 3.71 2.85 -3.63
N ALA A 17 2.69 3.60 -4.07
CA ALA A 17 1.68 3.09 -4.99
C ALA A 17 2.29 2.67 -6.34
N TRP A 18 3.22 3.47 -6.88
CA TRP A 18 3.92 3.15 -8.12
C TRP A 18 4.78 1.89 -7.99
N LYS A 19 5.57 1.79 -6.91
CA LYS A 19 6.37 0.58 -6.61
C LYS A 19 5.49 -0.65 -6.44
N ALA A 20 4.34 -0.50 -5.78
CA ALA A 20 3.35 -1.56 -5.62
C ALA A 20 2.87 -2.05 -6.99
N GLN A 21 2.39 -1.16 -7.85
CA GLN A 21 1.88 -1.52 -9.17
C GLN A 21 2.90 -2.32 -9.99
N LEU A 22 4.13 -1.81 -10.09
CA LEU A 22 5.20 -2.47 -10.84
C LEU A 22 5.51 -3.87 -10.30
N ARG A 23 5.58 -4.01 -8.96
CA ARG A 23 5.88 -5.30 -8.32
C ARG A 23 4.74 -6.30 -8.48
N LEU A 24 3.50 -5.88 -8.22
CA LEU A 24 2.32 -6.74 -8.30
C LEU A 24 2.08 -7.24 -9.73
N CYS A 25 2.15 -6.35 -10.73
CA CYS A 25 2.04 -6.74 -12.13
C CYS A 25 3.18 -7.67 -12.59
N LYS A 26 4.41 -7.44 -12.11
CA LYS A 26 5.54 -8.34 -12.40
C LYS A 26 5.32 -9.72 -11.76
N ARG A 27 4.93 -9.76 -10.48
CA ARG A 27 4.69 -10.99 -9.73
C ARG A 27 3.57 -11.83 -10.35
N TYR A 28 2.46 -11.20 -10.71
CA TYR A 28 1.35 -11.87 -11.39
C TYR A 28 1.80 -12.53 -12.69
N ARG A 29 2.46 -11.77 -13.56
CA ARG A 29 2.99 -12.28 -14.85
C ARG A 29 3.99 -13.41 -14.66
N GLN A 30 4.89 -13.31 -13.68
CA GLN A 30 5.86 -14.36 -13.38
C GLN A 30 5.19 -15.65 -12.89
N LEU A 31 4.14 -15.55 -12.08
CA LEU A 31 3.42 -16.73 -11.58
C LEU A 31 2.62 -17.41 -12.69
N LEU A 32 1.99 -16.64 -13.57
CA LEU A 32 1.32 -17.17 -14.75
C LEU A 32 2.31 -17.82 -15.73
N ALA A 33 3.44 -17.19 -16.00
CA ALA A 33 4.49 -17.75 -16.88
C ALA A 33 5.06 -19.07 -16.36
N ARG A 34 4.99 -19.33 -15.05
CA ARG A 34 5.38 -20.59 -14.40
C ARG A 34 4.27 -21.66 -14.43
N GLY A 35 3.15 -21.41 -15.11
CA GLY A 35 2.01 -22.34 -15.20
C GLY A 35 1.20 -22.48 -13.91
N LYS A 36 1.34 -21.56 -12.94
CA LYS A 36 0.52 -21.59 -11.72
C LYS A 36 -0.92 -21.23 -12.06
N LYS A 37 -1.89 -21.88 -11.38
CA LYS A 37 -3.32 -21.51 -11.46
C LYS A 37 -3.49 -20.03 -11.11
N SER A 38 -4.34 -19.31 -11.86
CA SER A 38 -4.59 -17.88 -11.68
C SER A 38 -4.99 -17.53 -10.25
N GLN A 39 -5.77 -18.38 -9.57
CA GLN A 39 -6.16 -18.22 -8.16
C GLN A 39 -4.94 -18.15 -7.21
N VAL A 40 -3.90 -18.95 -7.46
CA VAL A 40 -2.66 -18.93 -6.67
C VAL A 40 -1.90 -17.63 -6.93
N ALA A 41 -1.85 -17.18 -8.18
CA ALA A 41 -1.22 -15.92 -8.55
C ALA A 41 -1.93 -14.72 -7.90
N ILE A 42 -3.26 -14.68 -7.97
CA ILE A 42 -4.09 -13.65 -7.35
C ILE A 42 -3.91 -13.63 -5.83
N THR A 43 -3.92 -14.81 -5.18
CA THR A 43 -3.75 -14.90 -3.72
C THR A 43 -2.37 -14.37 -3.29
N ALA A 44 -1.31 -14.70 -4.04
CA ALA A 44 0.02 -14.19 -3.76
C ALA A 44 0.11 -12.66 -3.93
N VAL A 45 -0.50 -12.12 -5.00
CA VAL A 45 -0.58 -10.69 -5.27
C VAL A 45 -1.37 -9.96 -4.19
N ALA A 46 -2.50 -10.52 -3.74
CA ALA A 46 -3.33 -9.93 -2.68
C ALA A 46 -2.57 -9.82 -1.35
N ARG A 47 -1.79 -10.85 -0.99
CA ARG A 47 -0.93 -10.80 0.22
C ARG A 47 0.11 -9.69 0.13
N GLU A 48 0.73 -9.49 -1.03
CA GLU A 48 1.68 -8.38 -1.22
C GLU A 48 0.97 -7.02 -1.19
N LEU A 49 -0.23 -6.92 -1.77
CA LEU A 49 -1.04 -5.69 -1.77
C LEU A 49 -1.36 -5.21 -0.35
N ILE A 50 -1.70 -6.12 0.57
CA ILE A 50 -1.97 -5.77 1.98
C ILE A 50 -0.76 -5.09 2.62
N GLY A 51 0.45 -5.57 2.35
CA GLY A 51 1.68 -4.94 2.85
C GLY A 51 1.89 -3.52 2.30
N PHE A 52 1.55 -3.28 1.03
CA PHE A 52 1.62 -1.93 0.45
C PHE A 52 0.56 -1.00 1.04
N MET A 53 -0.67 -1.48 1.28
CA MET A 53 -1.71 -0.69 1.95
C MET A 53 -1.30 -0.32 3.38
N TRP A 54 -0.71 -1.25 4.13
CA TRP A 54 -0.16 -0.97 5.44
C TRP A 54 0.94 0.11 5.40
N SER A 55 1.87 0.00 4.46
CA SER A 55 2.95 0.99 4.27
C SER A 55 2.41 2.39 3.97
N ILE A 56 1.37 2.48 3.12
CA ILE A 56 0.67 3.75 2.85
C ILE A 56 -0.01 4.27 4.12
N GLY A 57 -0.73 3.40 4.85
CA GLY A 57 -1.36 3.75 6.12
C GLY A 57 -0.36 4.38 7.10
N GLN A 58 0.80 3.76 7.28
CA GLN A 58 1.86 4.28 8.15
C GLN A 58 2.41 5.64 7.70
N CYS A 59 2.33 5.99 6.41
CA CYS A 59 2.74 7.30 5.90
C CYS A 59 1.69 8.39 6.11
N VAL A 60 0.41 8.02 6.17
CA VAL A 60 -0.73 8.95 6.28
C VAL A 60 -1.12 9.16 7.74
N GLN A 61 -0.82 8.21 8.63
CA GLN A 61 -1.04 8.38 10.06
C GLN A 61 -0.18 9.56 10.57
N PRO A 62 -0.81 10.64 11.07
CA PRO A 62 -0.06 11.68 11.74
C PRO A 62 0.64 11.03 12.93
N ARG A 63 1.93 11.32 13.11
CA ARG A 63 2.64 10.97 14.34
C ARG A 63 1.86 11.61 15.47
N SER A 64 1.11 10.79 16.22
CA SER A 64 0.49 11.21 17.47
C SER A 64 1.64 11.57 18.41
N GLU A 65 1.90 12.87 18.53
CA GLU A 65 2.74 13.40 19.58
C GLU A 65 2.11 13.00 20.91
N PRO A 66 2.81 12.29 21.80
CA PRO A 66 2.30 12.08 23.14
C PRO A 66 2.29 13.45 23.83
N ALA A 67 1.10 14.04 23.94
CA ALA A 67 0.85 15.19 24.78
C ALA A 67 1.11 14.81 26.25
N ALA A 68 2.36 14.99 26.68
CA ALA A 68 2.80 14.98 28.08
C ALA A 68 4.00 15.94 28.16
N ALA A 69 3.96 17.06 28.87
CA ALA A 69 3.44 17.25 30.22
C ALA A 69 2.92 18.68 30.48
N PRO A 70 1.90 18.88 31.32
CA PRO A 70 1.73 20.14 32.03
C PRO A 70 2.81 20.20 33.13
N THR A 71 3.77 21.11 32.96
CA THR A 71 4.73 21.45 34.04
C THR A 71 4.02 22.42 35.00
N PRO A 72 4.14 22.24 36.33
CA PRO A 72 3.45 23.06 37.33
C PRO A 72 3.88 24.53 37.33
#